data_AF-A0A919JRL9-F1
#
_entry.id   AF-A0A919JRL9-F1
#
_cell.length_a   1.000
_cell.length_b   1.000
_cell.length_c   1.000
_cell.angle_alpha   90.00
_cell.angle_beta   90.00
_cell.angle_gamma   90.00
#
_symmetry.space_group_name_H-M   'P 1'
#
loop_
_entity.id
_entity.type
_entity.pdbx_description
1 polymer ?
#
loop_
_entity_poly.entity_id
_entity_poly.type
_entity_poly.pdbx_seq_one_letter_code
_entity_poly.pdbx_strand_id
1 'polypeptide(L)'
;MPAVTTPSRRRTALRLAVAAALSGALVATGAPSAGAAPVASDASRPAALSPVAHHRAAPRTVPASALLQPADLGGAGTTAVTDDYWAALQPPQPCGPYPSARLRRADRAVQAMIGVDDRPTVVVNDVAIYAADGAHRYLRQLRRAVAGCGPGWAVLATGVAGDESVLLRHREHIDYADTDKDTYVVVARTGRALVVVADTGWETADGHEAVVRDLAPVAVGRAAVVSGG
;
A
#
# COMPACT_ATOMS: atom_id res chain seq x y z
N MET A 1 17.56 -3.74 -53.23
CA MET A 1 16.82 -3.89 -51.96
C MET A 1 17.76 -4.59 -50.97
N PRO A 2 18.34 -3.90 -49.98
CA PRO A 2 19.21 -4.54 -48.99
C PRO A 2 18.37 -5.13 -47.84
N ALA A 3 18.75 -6.34 -47.40
CA ALA A 3 18.17 -7.04 -46.27
C ALA A 3 18.62 -6.38 -44.94
N VAL A 4 17.65 -6.15 -44.04
CA VAL A 4 17.87 -5.63 -42.69
C VAL A 4 17.99 -6.82 -41.74
N THR A 5 19.16 -6.98 -41.14
CA THR A 5 19.46 -8.03 -40.16
C THR A 5 19.24 -7.47 -38.74
N THR A 6 18.28 -8.03 -38.00
CA THR A 6 17.96 -7.62 -36.62
C THR A 6 18.80 -8.39 -35.59
N PRO A 7 19.36 -7.75 -34.55
CA PRO A 7 20.23 -8.41 -33.58
C PRO A 7 19.47 -9.19 -32.51
N SER A 8 19.92 -10.43 -32.27
CA SER A 8 19.55 -11.33 -31.18
C SER A 8 20.02 -10.78 -29.83
N ARG A 9 19.08 -10.48 -28.91
CA ARG A 9 19.39 -10.17 -27.51
C ARG A 9 19.27 -11.44 -26.66
N ARG A 10 20.36 -11.75 -25.97
CA ARG A 10 20.52 -12.86 -25.03
C ARG A 10 19.52 -12.73 -23.87
N ARG A 11 18.79 -13.81 -23.60
CA ARG A 11 17.85 -13.97 -22.50
C ARG A 11 18.61 -14.37 -21.23
N THR A 12 18.50 -13.59 -20.16
CA THR A 12 18.93 -13.99 -18.81
C THR A 12 17.69 -14.49 -18.08
N ALA A 13 17.58 -15.81 -17.88
CA ALA A 13 16.52 -16.40 -17.08
C ALA A 13 16.87 -16.26 -15.59
N LEU A 14 16.06 -15.51 -14.84
CA LEU A 14 16.18 -15.39 -13.40
C LEU A 14 15.33 -16.51 -12.76
N ARG A 15 15.96 -17.44 -12.05
CA ARG A 15 15.29 -18.48 -11.26
C ARG A 15 14.99 -17.93 -9.87
N LEU A 16 13.71 -17.91 -9.48
CA LEU A 16 13.29 -17.60 -8.11
C LEU A 16 13.42 -18.86 -7.24
N ALA A 17 14.14 -18.77 -6.14
CA ALA A 17 14.15 -19.77 -5.06
C ALA A 17 13.47 -19.16 -3.83
N VAL A 18 12.41 -19.80 -3.34
CA VAL A 18 11.70 -19.41 -2.13
C VAL A 18 12.24 -20.22 -0.97
N ALA A 19 12.84 -19.55 0.02
CA ALA A 19 13.26 -20.15 1.28
C ALA A 19 12.23 -19.80 2.37
N ALA A 20 11.57 -20.83 2.92
CA ALA A 20 10.74 -20.72 4.10
C ALA A 20 11.62 -20.70 5.36
N ALA A 21 11.52 -19.64 6.18
CA ALA A 21 12.16 -19.58 7.48
C ALA A 21 11.09 -19.73 8.58
N LEU A 22 11.22 -20.81 9.36
CA LEU A 22 10.45 -21.11 10.57
C LEU A 22 10.87 -20.20 11.74
N SER A 23 9.87 -19.73 12.47
CA SER A 23 9.97 -18.97 13.71
C SER A 23 10.61 -19.77 14.85
N GLY A 24 11.41 -19.08 15.67
CA GLY A 24 11.80 -19.53 17.00
C GLY A 24 11.63 -18.39 18.01
N ALA A 25 10.71 -18.56 18.96
CA ALA A 25 10.53 -17.68 20.11
C ALA A 25 11.24 -18.28 21.32
N LEU A 26 11.91 -17.46 22.14
CA LEU A 26 12.35 -17.84 23.47
C LEU A 26 12.11 -16.68 24.45
N VAL A 27 11.34 -17.04 25.49
CA VAL A 27 10.90 -16.24 26.62
C VAL A 27 12.06 -16.09 27.61
N ALA A 28 12.21 -14.89 28.20
CA ALA A 28 13.03 -14.70 29.39
C ALA A 28 12.19 -14.01 30.49
N THR A 29 11.82 -14.78 31.50
CA THR A 29 11.26 -14.34 32.78
C THR A 29 12.40 -13.95 33.73
N GLY A 30 12.35 -12.75 34.30
CA GLY A 30 13.27 -12.31 35.34
C GLY A 30 12.65 -11.29 36.27
N ALA A 31 12.38 -11.72 37.51
CA ALA A 31 12.27 -10.91 38.72
C ALA A 31 13.19 -11.59 39.77
N PRO A 32 13.48 -11.06 40.97
CA PRO A 32 13.00 -9.83 41.65
C PRO A 32 14.14 -9.02 42.34
N SER A 33 13.81 -7.91 43.04
CA SER A 33 14.11 -7.72 44.49
C SER A 33 14.12 -6.25 44.94
N ALA A 34 13.80 -6.09 46.22
CA ALA A 34 13.50 -4.87 46.97
C ALA A 34 14.73 -4.05 47.41
N GLY A 35 14.49 -2.81 47.86
CA GLY A 35 15.37 -2.19 48.86
C GLY A 35 15.44 -0.66 48.87
N ALA A 36 14.90 -0.08 49.94
CA ALA A 36 15.35 1.13 50.65
C ALA A 36 15.10 2.53 50.06
N ALA A 37 14.32 3.31 50.81
CA ALA A 37 14.47 4.77 51.00
C ALA A 37 15.31 5.01 52.29
N PRO A 38 15.51 6.24 52.82
CA PRO A 38 15.47 7.61 52.25
C PRO A 38 16.73 8.45 52.63
N VAL A 39 17.05 9.58 51.99
CA VAL A 39 17.64 10.77 52.67
C VAL A 39 17.42 12.04 51.83
N ALA A 40 17.00 13.11 52.50
CA ALA A 40 16.89 14.48 51.98
C ALA A 40 18.25 15.16 51.79
N SER A 41 18.37 16.04 50.80
CA SER A 41 19.23 17.23 50.88
C SER A 41 18.76 18.30 49.92
N ASP A 42 18.47 19.43 50.54
CA ASP A 42 18.09 20.72 49.98
C ASP A 42 19.30 21.34 49.26
N ALA A 43 19.13 21.78 48.02
CA ALA A 43 20.06 22.69 47.37
C ALA A 43 19.32 23.49 46.30
N SER A 44 19.07 24.76 46.64
CA SER A 44 18.59 25.81 45.75
C SER A 44 19.32 25.77 44.41
N ARG A 45 18.57 25.44 43.35
CA ARG A 45 19.06 25.36 41.97
C ARG A 45 18.43 26.52 41.19
N PRO A 46 19.22 27.33 40.46
CA PRO A 46 18.70 28.46 39.71
C PRO A 46 17.69 27.96 38.67
N ALA A 47 16.61 28.74 38.48
CA ALA A 47 15.56 28.47 37.51
C ALA A 47 16.15 28.34 36.10
N ALA A 48 16.46 27.11 35.70
CA ALA A 48 16.82 26.77 34.35
C ALA A 48 15.56 26.95 33.50
N LEU A 49 15.62 27.87 32.54
CA LEU A 49 14.65 28.00 31.46
C LEU A 49 14.39 26.61 30.89
N SER A 50 13.18 26.08 31.12
CA SER A 50 12.80 24.79 30.57
C SER A 50 12.98 24.87 29.05
N PRO A 51 13.84 24.04 28.44
CA PRO A 51 13.85 23.94 26.99
C PRO A 51 12.42 23.55 26.59
N VAL A 52 11.80 24.37 25.74
CA VAL A 52 10.55 24.00 25.07
C VAL A 52 10.88 22.72 24.33
N ALA A 53 10.48 21.58 24.93
CA ALA A 53 10.64 20.29 24.31
C ALA A 53 9.74 20.32 23.08
N HIS A 54 10.34 20.61 21.92
CA HIS A 54 9.69 20.40 20.65
C HIS A 54 9.32 18.91 20.63
N HIS A 55 8.04 18.63 20.88
CA HIS A 55 7.49 17.30 20.86
C HIS A 55 7.69 16.79 19.42
N ARG A 56 8.78 16.07 19.21
CA ARG A 56 9.07 15.42 17.93
C ARG A 56 8.01 14.34 17.82
N ALA A 57 6.97 14.62 17.05
CA ALA A 57 5.91 13.66 16.78
C ALA A 57 6.55 12.33 16.36
N ALA A 58 6.13 11.25 16.99
CA ALA A 58 6.60 9.91 16.65
C ALA A 58 6.44 9.68 15.14
N PRO A 59 7.34 8.91 14.50
CA PRO A 59 7.17 8.50 13.11
C PRO A 59 5.76 7.93 12.94
N ARG A 60 4.97 8.53 12.05
CA ARG A 60 3.64 7.98 11.72
C ARG A 60 3.91 6.67 11.00
N THR A 61 3.35 5.58 11.51
CA THR A 61 3.37 4.27 10.84
C THR A 61 1.94 3.87 10.53
N VAL A 62 1.77 3.08 9.48
CA VAL A 62 0.47 2.47 9.15
C VAL A 62 0.35 1.17 9.95
N PRO A 63 -0.53 1.09 10.96
CA PRO A 63 -0.71 -0.11 11.75
C PRO A 63 -1.29 -1.23 10.88
N ALA A 64 -1.01 -2.48 11.24
CA ALA A 64 -1.51 -3.62 10.47
C ALA A 64 -3.05 -3.62 10.37
N SER A 65 -3.74 -3.18 11.43
CA SER A 65 -5.20 -3.09 11.48
C SER A 65 -5.82 -2.10 10.48
N ALA A 66 -5.03 -1.20 9.88
CA ALA A 66 -5.48 -0.29 8.84
C ALA A 66 -5.53 -0.94 7.44
N LEU A 67 -4.95 -2.14 7.28
CA LEU A 67 -4.93 -2.90 6.03
C LEU A 67 -5.98 -4.01 6.06
N LEU A 68 -6.32 -4.57 4.90
CA LEU A 68 -7.10 -5.80 4.80
C LEU A 68 -6.46 -6.91 5.66
N GLN A 69 -7.31 -7.59 6.43
CA GLN A 69 -6.95 -8.69 7.30
C GLN A 69 -7.38 -10.01 6.66
N PRO A 70 -6.83 -11.15 7.11
CA PRO A 70 -7.23 -12.46 6.59
C PRO A 70 -8.74 -12.71 6.62
N ALA A 71 -9.44 -12.23 7.65
CA ALA A 71 -10.90 -12.36 7.76
C ALA A 71 -11.67 -11.65 6.61
N ASP A 72 -11.11 -10.60 6.01
CA ASP A 72 -11.71 -9.91 4.86
C ASP A 72 -11.38 -10.62 3.53
N LEU A 73 -10.42 -11.54 3.55
CA LEU A 73 -9.83 -12.21 2.39
C LEU A 73 -10.12 -13.72 2.41
N GLY A 74 -11.23 -14.13 3.02
CA GLY A 74 -11.62 -15.54 3.11
C GLY A 74 -10.66 -16.42 3.89
N GLY A 75 -9.89 -15.84 4.82
CA GLY A 75 -8.85 -16.53 5.60
C GLY A 75 -7.45 -16.51 4.98
N ALA A 76 -7.28 -15.94 3.78
CA ALA A 76 -5.98 -15.84 3.14
C ALA A 76 -5.01 -14.96 3.95
N GLY A 77 -3.78 -15.45 4.15
CA GLY A 77 -2.73 -14.69 4.82
C GLY A 77 -2.26 -13.50 3.95
N THR A 78 -1.87 -12.41 4.61
CA THR A 78 -1.25 -11.26 3.94
C THR A 78 0.26 -11.27 4.11
N THR A 79 0.97 -10.86 3.08
CA THR A 79 2.42 -10.63 3.11
C THR A 79 2.71 -9.17 2.78
N ALA A 80 3.78 -8.61 3.34
CA ALA A 80 4.20 -7.26 2.98
C ALA A 80 4.65 -7.25 1.52
N VAL A 81 4.29 -6.19 0.77
CA VAL A 81 4.92 -5.96 -0.52
C VAL A 81 6.30 -5.37 -0.28
N THR A 82 7.33 -6.05 -0.75
CA THR A 82 8.74 -5.67 -0.50
C THR A 82 9.54 -5.42 -1.78
N ASP A 83 9.00 -5.77 -2.94
CA ASP A 83 9.64 -5.56 -4.24
C ASP A 83 8.88 -4.52 -5.07
N ASP A 84 9.48 -4.13 -6.19
CA ASP A 84 8.92 -3.13 -7.10
C ASP A 84 7.87 -3.72 -8.05
N TYR A 85 7.49 -5.01 -7.90
CA TYR A 85 6.58 -5.69 -8.82
C TYR A 85 5.22 -4.99 -8.90
N TRP A 86 4.76 -4.45 -7.77
CA TRP A 86 3.50 -3.69 -7.67
C TRP A 86 3.69 -2.17 -7.63
N ALA A 87 4.86 -1.64 -8.02
CA ALA A 87 5.15 -0.21 -7.90
C ALA A 87 4.12 0.68 -8.63
N ALA A 88 3.58 0.21 -9.77
CA ALA A 88 2.54 0.92 -10.52
C ALA A 88 1.22 1.06 -9.75
N LEU A 89 1.03 0.29 -8.67
CA LEU A 89 -0.19 0.25 -7.84
C LEU A 89 0.00 0.98 -6.49
N GLN A 90 1.18 1.58 -6.19
CA GLN A 90 1.54 2.01 -4.81
C GLN A 90 1.99 3.48 -4.63
N PRO A 91 1.05 4.43 -4.48
CA PRO A 91 -0.26 4.46 -5.13
C PRO A 91 -0.12 4.78 -6.64
N PRO A 92 -1.15 4.59 -7.47
CA PRO A 92 -1.03 4.71 -8.94
C PRO A 92 -0.65 6.10 -9.44
N GLN A 93 0.31 6.16 -10.36
CA GLN A 93 0.86 7.40 -10.95
C GLN A 93 1.01 7.31 -12.48
N PRO A 94 -0.09 7.30 -13.26
CA PRO A 94 -0.01 7.11 -14.72
C PRO A 94 0.82 8.16 -15.47
N CYS A 95 0.94 9.39 -14.95
CA CYS A 95 1.82 10.43 -15.51
C CYS A 95 3.22 10.49 -14.85
N GLY A 96 3.55 9.56 -13.96
CA GLY A 96 4.63 9.71 -13.01
C GLY A 96 4.29 10.57 -11.78
N PRO A 97 5.30 10.97 -10.99
CA PRO A 97 5.09 11.47 -9.64
C PRO A 97 4.29 12.77 -9.53
N TYR A 98 3.29 12.77 -8.66
CA TYR A 98 2.51 13.96 -8.37
C TYR A 98 3.18 14.85 -7.32
N PRO A 99 3.03 16.19 -7.40
CA PRO A 99 3.42 17.08 -6.33
C PRO A 99 2.85 16.70 -4.94
N SER A 100 1.63 16.13 -4.88
CA SER A 100 1.03 15.66 -3.64
C SER A 100 1.73 14.44 -3.02
N ALA A 101 2.44 13.64 -3.81
CA ALA A 101 3.20 12.49 -3.30
C ALA A 101 4.25 12.91 -2.26
N ARG A 102 4.79 14.14 -2.37
CA ARG A 102 5.72 14.73 -1.39
C ARG A 102 5.10 14.98 0.00
N LEU A 103 3.77 14.96 0.09
CA LEU A 103 3.04 15.12 1.35
C LEU A 103 2.79 13.79 2.05
N ARG A 104 3.14 12.66 1.43
CA ARG A 104 3.06 11.33 2.05
C ARG A 104 4.00 11.27 3.25
N ARG A 105 3.48 10.79 4.37
CA ARG A 105 4.18 10.68 5.67
C ARG A 105 4.54 9.25 6.02
N ALA A 106 3.69 8.32 5.59
CA ALA A 106 3.84 6.90 5.80
C ALA A 106 3.05 6.18 4.71
N ASP A 107 3.49 5.00 4.34
CA ASP A 107 2.75 4.07 3.53
C ASP A 107 3.08 2.65 3.96
N ARG A 108 2.15 1.74 3.67
CA ARG A 108 2.33 0.31 3.88
C ARG A 108 1.43 -0.42 2.91
N ALA A 109 2.02 -1.36 2.19
CA ALA A 109 1.31 -2.23 1.29
C ALA A 109 1.43 -3.70 1.71
N VAL A 110 0.35 -4.44 1.50
CA VAL A 110 0.31 -5.89 1.61
C VAL A 110 -0.29 -6.50 0.36
N GLN A 111 0.02 -7.77 0.13
CA GLN A 111 -0.60 -8.59 -0.89
C GLN A 111 -1.17 -9.86 -0.25
N ALA A 112 -2.18 -10.44 -0.91
CA ALA A 112 -2.68 -11.76 -0.59
C ALA A 112 -3.08 -12.48 -1.88
N MET A 113 -2.84 -13.78 -1.92
CA MET A 113 -3.39 -14.65 -2.94
C MET A 113 -4.71 -15.23 -2.44
N ILE A 114 -5.78 -15.02 -3.19
CA ILE A 114 -7.12 -15.56 -2.90
C ILE A 114 -7.62 -16.42 -4.06
N GLY A 115 -8.65 -17.22 -3.83
CA GLY A 115 -9.36 -17.96 -4.88
C GLY A 115 -10.63 -17.24 -5.32
N VAL A 116 -10.84 -17.12 -6.63
CA VAL A 116 -12.05 -16.59 -7.28
C VAL A 116 -12.37 -17.51 -8.46
N ASP A 117 -13.60 -18.03 -8.54
CA ASP A 117 -14.02 -18.97 -9.59
C ASP A 117 -13.04 -20.15 -9.81
N ASP A 118 -12.60 -20.76 -8.70
CA ASP A 118 -11.61 -21.85 -8.66
C ASP A 118 -10.22 -21.50 -9.22
N ARG A 119 -9.90 -20.21 -9.39
CA ARG A 119 -8.60 -19.71 -9.86
C ARG A 119 -7.95 -18.78 -8.85
N PRO A 120 -6.62 -18.80 -8.72
CA PRO A 120 -5.92 -17.83 -7.90
C PRO A 120 -6.04 -16.43 -8.50
N THR A 121 -6.03 -15.41 -7.64
CA THR A 121 -5.74 -14.03 -8.01
C THR A 121 -4.96 -13.34 -6.89
N VAL A 122 -4.20 -12.29 -7.22
CA VAL A 122 -3.47 -11.48 -6.23
C VAL A 122 -4.20 -10.17 -5.98
N VAL A 123 -4.59 -9.98 -4.72
CA VAL A 123 -5.09 -8.71 -4.19
C VAL A 123 -3.95 -7.92 -3.57
N VAL A 124 -3.82 -6.66 -3.95
CA VAL A 124 -2.89 -5.70 -3.34
C VAL A 124 -3.70 -4.66 -2.56
N ASN A 125 -3.29 -4.38 -1.32
CA ASN A 125 -3.83 -3.29 -0.53
C ASN A 125 -2.71 -2.39 -0.02
N ASP A 126 -2.72 -1.13 -0.48
CA ASP A 126 -1.84 -0.07 0.01
C ASP A 126 -2.63 0.98 0.80
N VAL A 127 -2.06 1.44 1.90
CA VAL A 127 -2.59 2.55 2.68
C VAL A 127 -1.48 3.58 2.88
N ALA A 128 -1.72 4.79 2.41
CA ALA A 128 -0.79 5.91 2.50
C ALA A 128 -1.38 7.06 3.32
N ILE A 129 -0.65 7.53 4.33
CA ILE A 129 -1.04 8.68 5.17
C ILE A 129 -0.39 9.95 4.64
N TYR A 130 -1.18 11.00 4.48
CA TYR A 130 -0.72 12.30 3.96
C TYR A 130 -0.78 13.40 5.02
N ALA A 131 0.07 14.41 4.85
CA ALA A 131 -0.02 15.68 5.55
C ALA A 131 -1.11 16.56 4.95
N ALA A 132 -1.73 17.41 5.79
CA ALA A 132 -2.71 18.40 5.36
C ALA A 132 -3.80 17.77 4.44
N ASP A 133 -4.08 18.40 3.31
CA ASP A 133 -5.03 17.94 2.27
C ASP A 133 -4.35 17.07 1.19
N GLY A 134 -3.18 16.50 1.47
CA GLY A 134 -2.36 15.78 0.49
C GLY A 134 -3.08 14.61 -0.20
N ALA A 135 -3.82 13.79 0.55
CA ALA A 135 -4.59 12.67 -0.02
C ALA A 135 -5.70 13.16 -0.98
N HIS A 136 -6.36 14.26 -0.63
CA HIS A 136 -7.37 14.88 -1.49
C HIS A 136 -6.74 15.47 -2.76
N ARG A 137 -5.60 16.17 -2.64
CA ARG A 137 -4.83 16.65 -3.80
C ARG A 137 -4.39 15.51 -4.71
N TYR A 138 -3.94 14.40 -4.12
CA TYR A 138 -3.53 13.19 -4.83
C TYR A 138 -4.67 12.66 -5.70
N LEU A 139 -5.85 12.43 -5.11
CA LEU A 139 -6.99 11.85 -5.84
C LEU A 139 -7.43 12.76 -7.01
N ARG A 140 -7.41 14.08 -6.83
CA ARG A 140 -7.69 15.02 -7.94
C ARG A 140 -6.64 14.93 -9.05
N GLN A 141 -5.36 14.81 -8.68
CA GLN A 141 -4.27 14.67 -9.65
C GLN A 141 -4.36 13.35 -10.41
N LEU A 142 -4.67 12.24 -9.72
CA LEU A 142 -4.92 10.94 -10.32
C LEU A 142 -6.05 10.97 -11.35
N ARG A 143 -7.19 11.58 -11.02
CA ARG A 143 -8.32 11.71 -11.96
C ARG A 143 -7.94 12.47 -13.24
N ARG A 144 -7.16 13.56 -13.10
CA ARG A 144 -6.63 14.32 -14.25
C ARG A 144 -5.60 13.52 -15.04
N ALA A 145 -4.75 12.76 -14.34
CA ALA A 145 -3.70 11.97 -14.93
C ALA A 145 -4.24 10.85 -15.82
N VAL A 146 -5.22 10.09 -15.33
CA VAL A 146 -5.86 9.01 -16.09
C VAL A 146 -6.52 9.55 -17.36
N ALA A 147 -7.05 10.77 -17.33
CA ALA A 147 -7.67 11.40 -18.50
C ALA A 147 -6.66 11.83 -19.59
N GLY A 148 -5.36 11.95 -19.28
CA GLY A 148 -4.40 12.62 -20.17
C GLY A 148 -3.07 11.90 -20.45
N CYS A 149 -2.66 10.91 -19.65
CA CYS A 149 -1.26 10.47 -19.62
C CYS A 149 -0.92 9.09 -20.16
N GLY A 150 -1.85 8.35 -20.75
CA GLY A 150 -1.43 7.22 -21.57
C GLY A 150 -2.46 6.13 -21.78
N PRO A 151 -2.30 5.37 -22.87
CA PRO A 151 -3.07 4.16 -23.11
C PRO A 151 -2.78 3.16 -21.98
N GLY A 152 -3.83 2.51 -21.47
CA GLY A 152 -3.71 1.52 -20.39
C GLY A 152 -4.58 1.86 -19.19
N TRP A 153 -4.64 3.13 -18.78
CA TRP A 153 -5.49 3.54 -17.65
C TRP A 153 -6.85 4.04 -18.11
N ALA A 154 -7.92 3.62 -17.44
CA ALA A 154 -9.27 4.14 -17.65
C ALA A 154 -9.99 4.32 -16.32
N VAL A 155 -10.79 5.39 -16.21
CA VAL A 155 -11.77 5.53 -15.12
C VAL A 155 -13.02 4.74 -15.50
N LEU A 156 -13.41 3.76 -14.70
CA LEU A 156 -14.62 2.98 -14.91
C LEU A 156 -15.81 3.53 -14.11
N ALA A 157 -15.56 3.96 -12.87
CA ALA A 157 -16.60 4.51 -12.00
C ALA A 157 -16.02 5.45 -10.94
N THR A 158 -16.88 6.23 -10.32
CA THR A 158 -16.59 7.05 -9.13
C THR A 158 -17.57 6.71 -8.02
N GLY A 159 -17.20 6.95 -6.76
CA GLY A 159 -18.12 6.75 -5.64
C GLY A 159 -18.28 5.30 -5.18
N VAL A 160 -17.44 4.37 -5.66
CA VAL A 160 -17.52 2.93 -5.36
C VAL A 160 -17.20 2.56 -3.91
N ALA A 161 -16.42 3.40 -3.21
CA ALA A 161 -16.05 3.23 -1.81
C ALA A 161 -16.12 4.58 -1.06
N GLY A 162 -17.26 5.27 -1.22
CA GLY A 162 -17.51 6.63 -0.72
C GLY A 162 -17.26 7.72 -1.75
N ASP A 163 -17.74 8.94 -1.49
CA ASP A 163 -17.76 10.07 -2.45
C ASP A 163 -16.40 10.38 -3.09
N GLU A 164 -15.33 10.15 -2.33
CA GLU A 164 -13.96 10.36 -2.78
C GLU A 164 -13.25 9.06 -3.09
N SER A 165 -13.85 8.32 -4.01
CA SER A 165 -13.25 7.13 -4.61
C SER A 165 -13.33 7.16 -6.13
N VAL A 166 -12.46 6.37 -6.76
CA VAL A 166 -12.44 6.11 -8.20
C VAL A 166 -12.09 4.65 -8.42
N LEU A 167 -12.84 3.99 -9.29
CA LEU A 167 -12.50 2.68 -9.84
C LEU A 167 -11.80 2.88 -11.18
N LEU A 168 -10.64 2.26 -11.31
CA LEU A 168 -9.76 2.32 -12.46
C LEU A 168 -9.59 0.93 -13.05
N ARG A 169 -9.34 0.88 -14.36
CA ARG A 169 -8.75 -0.25 -15.06
C ARG A 169 -7.34 0.13 -15.49
N HIS A 170 -6.38 -0.77 -15.26
CA HIS A 170 -5.03 -0.71 -15.80
C HIS A 170 -4.83 -1.90 -16.75
N ARG A 171 -4.75 -1.62 -18.05
CA ARG A 171 -4.44 -2.60 -19.08
C ARG A 171 -2.95 -2.59 -19.37
N GLU A 172 -2.33 -3.75 -19.24
CA GLU A 172 -0.94 -4.00 -19.59
C GLU A 172 -0.84 -5.07 -20.67
N HIS A 173 0.17 -4.98 -21.54
CA HIS A 173 0.49 -6.02 -22.50
C HIS A 173 1.53 -6.97 -21.89
N ILE A 174 1.28 -8.27 -21.96
CA ILE A 174 2.11 -9.32 -21.41
C ILE A 174 2.93 -9.96 -22.54
N ASP A 175 4.15 -9.46 -22.73
CA ASP A 175 5.04 -9.83 -23.85
C ASP A 175 5.25 -11.35 -24.02
N TYR A 176 5.36 -12.10 -22.91
CA TYR A 176 5.67 -13.53 -22.99
C TYR A 176 4.51 -14.39 -23.48
N ALA A 177 3.29 -13.87 -23.38
CA ALA A 177 2.06 -14.56 -23.75
C ALA A 177 1.32 -13.88 -24.92
N ASP A 178 1.83 -12.74 -25.42
CA ASP A 178 1.24 -11.94 -26.49
C ASP A 178 -0.25 -11.66 -26.24
N THR A 179 -0.56 -11.22 -25.03
CA THR A 179 -1.93 -10.93 -24.59
C THR A 179 -1.98 -9.67 -23.76
N ASP A 180 -3.11 -8.98 -23.80
CA ASP A 180 -3.41 -7.92 -22.84
C ASP A 180 -4.00 -8.52 -21.57
N LYS A 181 -3.81 -7.79 -20.47
CA LYS A 181 -4.32 -8.13 -19.15
C LYS A 181 -4.83 -6.88 -18.44
N ASP A 182 -6.00 -6.99 -17.84
CA ASP A 182 -6.64 -5.92 -17.07
C ASP A 182 -6.48 -6.14 -15.56
N THR A 183 -5.91 -5.15 -14.88
CA THR A 183 -5.92 -5.00 -13.42
C THR A 183 -7.00 -4.00 -13.03
N TYR A 184 -7.81 -4.33 -12.03
CA TYR A 184 -8.84 -3.42 -11.51
C TYR A 184 -8.35 -2.80 -10.20
N VAL A 185 -8.54 -1.49 -10.05
CA VAL A 185 -7.99 -0.73 -8.92
C VAL A 185 -9.02 0.26 -8.39
N VAL A 186 -9.35 0.17 -7.10
CA VAL A 186 -10.06 1.24 -6.40
C VAL A 186 -9.05 2.09 -5.64
N VAL A 187 -9.11 3.41 -5.87
CA VAL A 187 -8.40 4.40 -5.06
C VAL A 187 -9.43 5.25 -4.33
N ALA A 188 -9.35 5.28 -3.00
CA ALA A 188 -10.29 5.98 -2.15
C ALA A 188 -9.58 6.84 -1.10
N ARG A 189 -10.21 7.96 -0.71
CA ARG A 189 -9.76 8.79 0.41
C ARG A 189 -10.63 8.52 1.63
N THR A 190 -9.98 8.41 2.78
CA THR A 190 -10.64 8.52 4.10
C THR A 190 -9.80 9.41 4.99
N GLY A 191 -10.34 10.57 5.37
CA GLY A 191 -9.59 11.62 6.08
C GLY A 191 -8.24 11.95 5.41
N ARG A 192 -7.14 11.72 6.14
CA ARG A 192 -5.76 11.94 5.66
C ARG A 192 -5.15 10.73 4.95
N ALA A 193 -5.84 9.60 4.91
CA ALA A 193 -5.39 8.40 4.26
C ALA A 193 -5.89 8.31 2.82
N LEU A 194 -5.05 7.73 1.97
CA LEU A 194 -5.38 7.21 0.65
C LEU A 194 -5.31 5.68 0.75
N VAL A 195 -6.34 5.00 0.27
CA VAL A 195 -6.43 3.54 0.24
C VAL A 195 -6.44 3.12 -1.21
N VAL A 196 -5.61 2.15 -1.55
CA VAL A 196 -5.61 1.46 -2.83
C VAL A 196 -5.95 0.00 -2.58
N VAL A 197 -6.92 -0.52 -3.33
CA VAL A 197 -7.20 -1.95 -3.41
C VAL A 197 -7.16 -2.32 -4.89
N ALA A 198 -6.34 -3.30 -5.24
CA ALA A 198 -6.23 -3.80 -6.60
C ALA A 198 -6.41 -5.31 -6.64
N ASP A 199 -7.08 -5.80 -7.68
CA ASP A 199 -7.07 -7.19 -8.09
C ASP A 199 -6.33 -7.26 -9.43
N THR A 200 -5.22 -7.99 -9.41
CA THR A 200 -4.25 -8.04 -10.51
C THR A 200 -4.40 -9.29 -11.36
N GLY A 201 -5.36 -10.17 -11.07
CA GLY A 201 -5.49 -11.45 -11.74
C GLY A 201 -4.35 -12.43 -11.41
N TRP A 202 -4.14 -13.40 -12.29
CA TRP A 202 -3.06 -14.39 -12.16
C TRP A 202 -2.45 -14.72 -13.51
N GLU A 203 -1.12 -14.70 -13.57
CA GLU A 203 -0.36 -14.89 -14.81
C GLU A 203 -0.88 -13.95 -15.92
N THR A 204 -1.58 -14.51 -16.90
CA THR A 204 -2.15 -13.81 -18.07
C THR A 204 -3.64 -13.50 -17.93
N ALA A 205 -4.30 -13.97 -16.88
CA ALA A 205 -5.72 -13.72 -16.65
C ALA A 205 -5.93 -12.35 -16.01
N ASP A 206 -7.03 -11.70 -16.40
CA ASP A 206 -7.49 -10.43 -15.81
C ASP A 206 -7.77 -10.57 -14.31
N GLY A 207 -7.70 -9.44 -13.60
CA GLY A 207 -8.29 -9.32 -12.27
C GLY A 207 -9.81 -9.25 -12.32
N HIS A 208 -10.43 -9.20 -11.15
CA HIS A 208 -11.88 -9.21 -11.02
C HIS A 208 -12.38 -7.87 -10.47
N GLU A 209 -13.19 -7.15 -11.27
CA GLU A 209 -13.79 -5.88 -10.84
C GLU A 209 -14.66 -6.05 -9.58
N ALA A 210 -15.41 -7.15 -9.50
CA ALA A 210 -16.28 -7.45 -8.36
C ALA A 210 -15.50 -7.54 -7.05
N VAL A 211 -14.33 -8.21 -7.06
CA VAL A 211 -13.48 -8.36 -5.88
C VAL A 211 -13.04 -7.01 -5.33
N VAL A 212 -12.56 -6.09 -6.18
CA VAL A 212 -12.14 -4.77 -5.70
C VAL A 212 -13.31 -3.91 -5.25
N ARG A 213 -14.50 -4.05 -5.87
CA ARG A 213 -15.71 -3.36 -5.43
C ARG A 213 -16.15 -3.80 -4.05
N ASP A 214 -16.06 -5.09 -3.75
CA ASP A 214 -16.47 -5.63 -2.45
C ASP A 214 -15.46 -5.32 -1.35
N LEU A 215 -14.15 -5.41 -1.67
CA LEU A 215 -13.09 -5.19 -0.69
C LEU A 215 -12.82 -3.71 -0.40
N ALA A 216 -13.06 -2.80 -1.35
CA ALA A 216 -12.68 -1.40 -1.17
C ALA A 216 -13.42 -0.69 -0.01
N PRO A 217 -14.75 -0.82 0.17
CA PRO A 217 -15.43 -0.27 1.34
C PRO A 217 -14.88 -0.81 2.66
N VAL A 218 -14.53 -2.10 2.71
CA VAL A 218 -13.92 -2.74 3.90
C VAL A 218 -12.55 -2.14 4.19
N ALA A 219 -11.69 -2.01 3.17
CA ALA A 219 -10.37 -1.40 3.30
C ALA A 219 -10.45 0.07 3.74
N VAL A 220 -11.42 0.83 3.22
CA VAL A 220 -11.70 2.21 3.65
C VAL A 220 -12.11 2.26 5.12
N GLY A 221 -13.00 1.35 5.56
CA GLY A 221 -13.40 1.23 6.95
C GLY A 221 -12.23 0.94 7.89
N ARG A 222 -11.31 0.07 7.49
CA ARG A 222 -10.07 -0.22 8.26
C ARG A 222 -9.12 0.96 8.31
N ALA A 223 -8.88 1.62 7.19
CA ALA A 223 -7.98 2.78 7.13
C ALA A 223 -8.53 4.01 7.88
N ALA A 224 -9.81 4.04 8.25
CA ALA A 224 -10.38 5.11 9.06
C ALA A 224 -9.66 5.27 10.42
N VAL A 225 -9.05 4.20 10.96
CA VAL A 225 -8.30 4.25 12.24
C VAL A 225 -7.08 5.18 12.21
N VAL A 226 -6.51 5.42 11.02
CA VAL A 226 -5.38 6.36 10.84
C VAL A 226 -5.82 7.75 10.35
N SER A 227 -7.12 7.97 10.23
CA SER A 227 -7.69 9.21 9.72
C SER A 227 -7.93 10.28 10.79
N GLY A 228 -7.93 9.89 12.08
CA GLY A 228 -8.34 10.71 13.22
C GLY A 228 -7.25 11.45 14.00
N GLY A 229 -6.09 11.77 13.40
CA GLY A 229 -5.00 12.50 14.07
C GLY A 229 -4.41 13.66 13.27
#